data_AF-A0A962LQ31-F1
#
_entry.id   AF-A0A962LQ31-F1
#
_cell.length_a   1.000
_cell.length_b   1.000
_cell.length_c   1.000
_cell.angle_alpha   90.00
_cell.angle_beta   90.00
_cell.angle_gamma   90.00
#
_symmetry.space_group_name_H-M   'P 1'
#
loop_
_entity.id
_entity.type
_entity.pdbx_description
1 polymer ?
#
loop_
_entity_poly.entity_id
_entity_poly.type
_entity_poly.pdbx_seq_one_letter_code
_entity_poly.pdbx_strand_id
1 'polypeptide(L)'
;MSQAITTSALPQSQTQGQAQATKPLNYSVPAGLVDEVHAADGSIKPQWAYLLASLGDLGPQVLQEREEKAQRILRDDGATYNLHGEDVSPSNTWELDAVPYIIGSDDWARIEAGLLERAELFNLLLRDIYGPRTLLRHGALPPEALFSHSGFLRACQGIRMPGDHELILHAADMVRRRDGSMCVLSDRTQAPSGA
;
A
#
# COMPACT_ATOMS: atom_id res chain seq x y z
N MET A 1 22.72 81.85 -7.60
CA MET A 1 22.94 80.70 -8.51
C MET A 1 23.77 79.66 -7.78
N SER A 2 23.13 78.60 -7.27
CA SER A 2 23.63 77.22 -7.23
C SER A 2 22.68 76.40 -6.37
N GLN A 3 22.01 75.45 -7.02
CA GLN A 3 20.94 74.63 -6.46
C GLN A 3 21.53 73.49 -5.60
N ALA A 4 20.88 73.21 -4.48
CA ALA A 4 21.13 72.02 -3.67
C ALA A 4 20.38 70.83 -4.30
N ILE A 5 21.11 69.75 -4.57
CA ILE A 5 20.55 68.49 -5.07
C ILE A 5 20.08 67.68 -3.86
N THR A 6 18.76 67.54 -3.73
CA THR A 6 18.10 66.68 -2.75
C THR A 6 18.05 65.24 -3.29
N THR A 7 18.83 64.34 -2.69
CA THR A 7 18.71 62.90 -2.91
C THR A 7 17.53 62.37 -2.10
N SER A 8 16.43 62.06 -2.77
CA SER A 8 15.28 61.37 -2.19
C SER A 8 15.53 59.86 -2.23
N ALA A 9 15.75 59.24 -1.07
CA ALA A 9 15.85 57.79 -0.93
C ALA A 9 14.44 57.18 -0.84
N LEU A 10 14.13 56.28 -1.77
CA LEU A 10 12.90 55.48 -1.78
C LEU A 10 12.85 54.56 -0.54
N PRO A 11 11.71 54.44 0.16
CA PRO A 11 11.57 53.45 1.21
C PRO A 11 11.47 52.05 0.58
N GLN A 12 12.42 51.18 0.92
CA GLN A 12 12.31 49.75 0.64
C GLN A 12 11.23 49.16 1.54
N SER A 13 10.08 48.83 0.94
CA SER A 13 9.04 48.03 1.59
C SER A 13 9.59 46.64 1.85
N GLN A 14 10.00 46.38 3.09
CA GLN A 14 10.26 45.03 3.58
C GLN A 14 8.93 44.30 3.66
N THR A 15 8.64 43.45 2.68
CA THR A 15 7.56 42.47 2.77
C THR A 15 7.98 41.43 3.80
N GLN A 16 7.63 41.66 5.06
CA GLN A 16 7.71 40.63 6.09
C GLN A 16 6.79 39.49 5.66
N GLY A 17 7.38 38.38 5.21
CA GLY A 17 6.67 37.12 5.02
C GLY A 17 6.10 36.71 6.38
N GLN A 18 4.81 36.93 6.57
CA GLN A 18 4.09 36.38 7.71
C GLN A 18 4.16 34.86 7.57
N ALA A 19 4.89 34.21 8.47
CA ALA A 19 4.81 32.77 8.66
C ALA A 19 3.34 32.47 9.02
N GLN A 20 2.59 31.97 8.03
CA GLN A 20 1.24 31.48 8.26
C GLN A 20 1.36 30.33 9.26
N ALA A 21 0.78 30.50 10.44
CA ALA A 21 0.70 29.45 11.43
C ALA A 21 0.05 28.22 10.79
N THR A 22 0.81 27.14 10.67
CA THR A 22 0.35 25.89 10.08
C THR A 22 -0.81 25.37 10.92
N LYS A 23 -2.00 25.33 10.31
CA LYS A 23 -3.18 24.74 10.94
C LYS A 23 -2.85 23.27 11.25
N PRO A 24 -3.03 22.79 12.48
CA PRO A 24 -2.75 21.41 12.80
C PRO A 24 -3.59 20.49 11.91
N LEU A 25 -2.99 19.41 11.43
CA LEU A 25 -3.64 18.33 10.67
C LEU A 25 -4.64 17.62 11.60
N ASN A 26 -5.81 18.22 11.77
CA ASN A 26 -6.86 17.71 12.63
C ASN A 26 -7.99 17.16 11.76
N TYR A 27 -8.32 15.88 11.98
CA TYR A 27 -9.53 15.27 11.45
C TYR A 27 -10.24 14.50 12.56
N SER A 28 -11.55 14.39 12.43
CA SER A 28 -12.38 13.65 13.39
C SER A 28 -12.52 12.20 12.93
N VAL A 29 -12.16 11.26 13.80
CA VAL A 29 -12.40 9.83 13.59
C VAL A 29 -13.90 9.55 13.70
N PRO A 30 -14.56 8.96 12.69
CA PRO A 30 -15.96 8.57 12.80
C PRO A 30 -16.17 7.51 13.89
N ALA A 31 -17.27 7.63 14.64
CA ALA A 31 -17.57 6.72 15.74
C ALA A 31 -17.71 5.27 15.26
N GLY A 32 -17.03 4.34 15.95
CA GLY A 32 -17.14 2.89 15.70
C GLY A 32 -16.18 2.32 14.66
N LEU A 33 -15.37 3.15 14.00
CA LEU A 33 -14.30 2.73 13.08
C LEU A 33 -12.95 2.64 13.80
N VAL A 34 -12.08 1.77 13.28
CA VAL A 34 -10.66 1.75 13.67
C VAL A 34 -9.93 2.75 12.80
N ASP A 35 -9.17 3.62 13.44
CA ASP A 35 -8.33 4.61 12.76
C ASP A 35 -6.86 4.17 12.81
N GLU A 36 -6.12 4.42 11.73
CA GLU A 36 -4.70 4.03 11.68
C GLU A 36 -3.80 4.98 12.45
N VAL A 37 -4.18 6.26 12.53
CA VAL A 37 -3.40 7.33 13.16
C VAL A 37 -3.70 7.44 14.63
N HIS A 38 -4.98 7.38 15.03
CA HIS A 38 -5.45 7.56 16.39
C HIS A 38 -5.69 6.23 17.08
N ALA A 39 -5.29 6.13 18.34
CA ALA A 39 -5.66 5.07 19.24
C ALA A 39 -7.09 5.27 19.78
N ALA A 40 -7.63 4.25 20.46
CA ALA A 40 -8.98 4.29 21.00
C ALA A 40 -9.22 5.39 22.06
N ASP A 41 -8.15 5.87 22.69
CA ASP A 41 -8.16 6.99 23.64
C ASP A 41 -8.07 8.37 22.96
N GLY A 42 -7.97 8.41 21.62
CA GLY A 42 -7.81 9.63 20.84
C GLY A 42 -6.36 10.13 20.75
N SER A 43 -5.39 9.42 21.33
CA SER A 43 -3.97 9.73 21.19
C SER A 43 -3.45 9.34 19.80
N ILE A 44 -2.41 10.03 19.31
CA ILE A 44 -1.74 9.65 18.05
C ILE A 44 -0.86 8.42 18.33
N LYS A 45 -0.97 7.38 17.51
CA LYS A 45 -0.13 6.19 17.60
C LYS A 45 1.35 6.55 17.34
N PRO A 46 2.31 6.00 18.11
CA PRO A 46 3.71 6.42 18.06
C PRO A 46 4.34 6.40 16.65
N GLN A 47 4.02 5.39 15.84
CA GLN A 47 4.56 5.25 14.48
C GLN A 47 4.14 6.38 13.52
N TRP A 48 3.02 7.06 13.80
CA TRP A 48 2.52 8.17 12.99
C TRP A 48 3.05 9.53 13.43
N ALA A 49 3.57 9.65 14.66
CA ALA A 49 3.97 10.93 15.26
C ALA A 49 5.01 11.68 14.41
N TYR A 50 6.05 10.98 13.96
CA TYR A 50 7.11 11.58 13.13
C TYR A 50 6.59 12.05 11.77
N LEU A 51 5.77 11.23 11.10
CA LEU A 51 5.20 11.56 9.80
C LEU A 51 4.28 12.78 9.90
N LEU A 52 3.38 12.81 10.89
CA LEU A 52 2.47 13.94 11.08
C LEU A 52 3.20 15.23 11.43
N ALA A 53 4.24 15.18 12.27
CA ALA A 53 5.08 16.34 12.54
C ALA A 53 5.75 16.84 11.24
N SER A 54 6.31 15.92 10.46
CA SER A 54 6.96 16.24 9.18
C SER A 54 5.99 16.83 8.15
N LEU A 55 4.77 16.31 8.06
CA LEU A 55 3.71 16.85 7.19
C LEU A 55 3.24 18.22 7.68
N GLY A 56 3.16 18.41 9.00
CA GLY A 56 2.86 19.70 9.63
C GLY A 56 3.91 20.77 9.31
N ASP A 57 5.20 20.43 9.39
CA ASP A 57 6.31 21.32 9.07
C ASP A 57 6.39 21.63 7.56
N LEU A 58 6.03 20.66 6.72
CA LEU A 58 6.02 20.82 5.27
C LEU A 58 4.96 21.84 4.80
N GLY A 59 3.81 21.83 5.46
CA GLY A 59 2.68 22.71 5.15
C GLY A 59 1.88 22.29 3.90
N PRO A 60 0.65 22.79 3.76
CA PRO A 60 -0.29 22.34 2.74
C PRO A 60 0.15 22.67 1.31
N GLN A 61 0.79 23.83 1.10
CA GLN A 61 1.21 24.26 -0.23
C GLN A 61 2.25 23.30 -0.82
N VAL A 62 3.28 22.95 -0.06
CA VAL A 62 4.33 22.05 -0.53
C VAL A 62 3.80 20.62 -0.69
N LEU A 63 2.85 20.20 0.15
CA LEU A 63 2.18 18.90 -0.02
C LEU A 63 1.40 18.85 -1.35
N GLN A 64 0.67 19.90 -1.69
CA GLN A 64 -0.02 20.03 -2.98
C GLN A 64 0.97 19.99 -4.16
N GLU A 65 2.09 20.71 -4.07
CA GLU A 65 3.13 20.68 -5.11
C GLU A 65 3.72 19.26 -5.29
N ARG A 66 3.85 18.48 -4.21
CA ARG A 66 4.30 17.08 -4.28
C ARG A 66 3.28 16.16 -4.91
N GLU A 67 2.00 16.34 -4.59
CA GLU A 67 0.89 15.60 -5.19
C GLU A 67 0.84 15.83 -6.72
N GLU A 68 0.87 17.10 -7.16
CA GLU A 68 0.89 17.46 -8.58
C GLU A 68 2.11 16.89 -9.30
N LYS A 69 3.27 16.90 -8.63
CA LYS A 69 4.50 16.31 -9.15
C LYS A 69 4.38 14.78 -9.27
N ALA A 70 3.84 14.10 -8.28
CA ALA A 70 3.64 12.65 -8.29
C ALA A 70 2.70 12.23 -9.43
N GLN A 71 1.57 12.93 -9.59
CA GLN A 71 0.64 12.70 -10.69
C GLN A 71 1.29 12.94 -12.06
N ARG A 72 2.17 13.94 -12.19
CA ARG A 72 2.91 14.16 -13.43
C ARG A 72 3.89 13.02 -13.73
N ILE A 73 4.71 12.62 -12.76
CA ILE A 73 5.64 11.50 -12.91
C ILE A 73 4.89 10.26 -13.37
N LEU A 74 3.76 9.98 -12.72
CA LEU A 74 2.94 8.83 -13.02
C LEU A 74 2.36 8.85 -14.45
N ARG A 75 1.91 10.03 -14.92
CA ARG A 75 1.48 10.20 -16.32
C ARG A 75 2.62 10.00 -17.29
N ASP A 76 3.80 10.54 -16.99
CA ASP A 76 4.99 10.49 -17.85
C ASP A 76 5.55 9.07 -17.94
N ASP A 77 5.52 8.31 -16.83
CA ASP A 77 5.96 6.91 -16.74
C ASP A 77 4.97 5.92 -17.40
N GLY A 78 3.79 6.39 -17.80
CA GLY A 78 2.81 5.58 -18.51
C GLY A 78 2.14 4.51 -17.65
N ALA A 79 2.11 4.68 -16.32
CA ALA A 79 1.41 3.80 -15.40
C ALA A 79 -0.12 3.98 -15.55
N THR A 80 -0.69 3.25 -16.50
CA THR A 80 -2.13 3.24 -16.81
C THR A 80 -2.73 1.87 -16.55
N TYR A 81 -3.98 1.85 -16.05
CA TYR A 81 -4.74 0.62 -15.88
C TYR A 81 -5.31 0.20 -17.24
N ASN A 82 -4.81 -0.88 -17.84
CA ASN A 82 -5.51 -1.53 -18.95
C ASN A 82 -6.66 -2.35 -18.37
N LEU A 83 -7.81 -1.70 -18.18
CA LEU A 83 -9.08 -2.38 -17.90
C LEU A 83 -9.32 -3.27 -19.11
N HIS A 84 -9.24 -4.59 -18.91
CA HIS A 84 -9.44 -5.54 -19.99
C HIS A 84 -10.86 -5.37 -20.55
N GLY A 85 -11.00 -4.67 -21.68
CA GLY A 85 -12.18 -4.77 -22.54
C GLY A 85 -12.89 -3.48 -22.97
N GLU A 86 -12.57 -2.29 -22.46
CA GLU A 86 -13.22 -1.05 -22.92
C GLU A 86 -12.23 0.07 -23.23
N ASP A 87 -12.61 0.90 -24.21
CA ASP A 87 -11.83 1.99 -24.78
C ASP A 87 -11.07 2.80 -23.73
N VAL A 88 -9.80 3.09 -24.03
CA VAL A 88 -8.88 3.87 -23.18
C VAL A 88 -9.46 5.28 -23.00
N SER A 89 -10.29 5.45 -21.97
CA SER A 89 -10.76 6.74 -21.50
C SER A 89 -9.66 7.40 -20.65
N PRO A 90 -9.49 8.73 -20.67
CA PRO A 90 -8.49 9.44 -19.87
C PRO A 90 -8.66 9.31 -18.34
N SER A 91 -9.60 8.51 -17.86
CA SER A 91 -9.87 8.19 -16.45
C SER A 91 -9.09 6.98 -15.89
N ASN A 92 -8.12 6.44 -16.63
CA ASN A 92 -7.40 5.20 -16.25
C ASN A 92 -5.95 5.43 -15.76
N THR A 93 -5.58 6.66 -15.42
CA THR A 93 -4.28 6.94 -14.78
C THR A 93 -4.32 6.42 -13.34
N TRP A 94 -3.23 5.80 -12.88
CA TRP A 94 -3.10 5.41 -11.47
C TRP A 94 -3.34 6.65 -10.57
N GLU A 95 -3.81 6.44 -9.35
CA GLU A 95 -3.84 7.51 -8.34
C GLU A 95 -2.87 7.10 -7.23
N LEU A 96 -2.02 8.03 -6.83
CA LEU A 96 -1.02 7.81 -5.79
C LEU A 96 -1.26 8.85 -4.70
N ASP A 97 -1.58 8.39 -3.50
CA ASP A 97 -1.65 9.25 -2.32
C ASP A 97 -0.23 9.63 -1.88
N ALA A 98 0.04 10.93 -1.71
CA ALA A 98 1.31 11.42 -1.20
C ALA A 98 1.58 11.04 0.27
N VAL A 99 0.56 10.65 1.04
CA VAL A 99 0.70 10.22 2.44
C VAL A 99 0.91 8.70 2.49
N PRO A 100 2.08 8.22 2.95
CA PRO A 100 2.34 6.79 3.02
C PRO A 100 1.49 6.12 4.12
N TYR A 101 1.09 4.88 3.86
CA TYR A 101 0.46 4.03 4.85
C TYR A 101 1.53 3.40 5.76
N ILE A 102 1.54 3.77 7.05
CA ILE A 102 2.55 3.33 8.00
C ILE A 102 2.11 2.05 8.73
N ILE A 103 2.94 1.01 8.64
CA ILE A 103 2.81 -0.23 9.41
C ILE A 103 3.87 -0.22 10.52
N GLY A 104 3.45 -0.41 11.77
CA GLY A 104 4.38 -0.49 12.91
C GLY A 104 5.23 -1.78 12.86
N SER A 105 6.45 -1.73 13.39
CA SER A 105 7.39 -2.86 13.33
C SER A 105 6.83 -4.15 13.96
N ASP A 106 6.14 -4.06 15.10
CA ASP A 106 5.53 -5.22 15.76
C ASP A 106 4.33 -5.79 14.99
N ASP A 107 3.59 -4.93 14.28
CA ASP A 107 2.53 -5.36 13.37
C ASP A 107 3.15 -6.07 12.17
N TRP A 108 4.17 -5.48 11.55
CA TRP A 108 4.85 -6.05 10.39
C TRP A 108 5.49 -7.39 10.70
N ALA A 109 6.19 -7.54 11.83
CA ALA A 109 6.82 -8.81 12.22
C ALA A 109 5.80 -9.96 12.32
N ARG A 110 4.58 -9.67 12.83
CA ARG A 110 3.49 -10.65 12.88
C ARG A 110 2.91 -10.95 11.50
N ILE A 111 2.74 -9.93 10.66
CA ILE A 111 2.26 -10.08 9.28
C ILE A 111 3.25 -10.94 8.49
N GLU A 112 4.54 -10.60 8.51
CA GLU A 112 5.61 -11.29 7.83
C GLU A 112 5.67 -12.77 8.24
N ALA A 113 5.70 -13.07 9.54
CA ALA A 113 5.71 -14.44 10.03
C ALA A 113 4.49 -15.24 9.51
N GLY A 114 3.29 -14.66 9.59
CA GLY A 114 2.08 -15.31 9.08
C GLY A 114 2.07 -15.51 7.57
N LEU A 115 2.60 -14.56 6.79
CA LEU A 115 2.73 -14.68 5.35
C LEU A 115 3.74 -15.75 4.95
N LEU A 116 4.87 -15.85 5.66
CA LEU A 116 5.87 -16.91 5.44
C LEU A 116 5.27 -18.31 5.69
N GLU A 117 4.58 -18.49 6.82
CA GLU A 117 3.90 -19.76 7.13
C GLU A 117 2.85 -20.12 6.07
N ARG A 118 2.07 -19.13 5.62
CA ARG A 118 1.02 -19.30 4.62
C ARG A 118 1.59 -19.64 3.23
N ALA A 119 2.66 -18.97 2.82
CA ALA A 119 3.33 -19.25 1.56
C ALA A 119 3.92 -20.67 1.55
N GLU A 120 4.53 -21.09 2.66
CA GLU A 120 5.06 -22.46 2.78
C GLU A 120 3.93 -23.50 2.79
N LEU A 121 2.81 -23.23 3.46
CA LEU A 121 1.64 -24.10 3.39
C LEU A 121 1.14 -24.28 1.95
N PHE A 122 1.04 -23.21 1.17
CA PHE A 122 0.61 -23.32 -0.23
C PHE A 122 1.64 -24.01 -1.11
N ASN A 123 2.93 -23.78 -0.87
CA ASN A 123 4.01 -24.50 -1.54
C ASN A 123 3.90 -26.02 -1.30
N LEU A 124 3.73 -26.44 -0.05
CA LEU A 124 3.56 -27.85 0.32
C LEU A 124 2.29 -28.45 -0.26
N LEU A 125 1.17 -27.70 -0.26
CA LEU A 125 -0.09 -28.13 -0.85
C LEU A 125 0.04 -28.34 -2.37
N LEU A 126 0.71 -27.41 -3.07
CA LEU A 126 0.98 -27.53 -4.51
C LEU A 126 1.83 -28.78 -4.82
N ARG A 127 2.89 -29.01 -4.02
CA ARG A 127 3.75 -30.20 -4.11
C ARG A 127 2.99 -31.49 -3.87
N ASP A 128 2.06 -31.51 -2.91
CA ASP A 128 1.26 -32.70 -2.61
C ASP A 128 0.26 -33.01 -3.72
N ILE A 129 -0.49 -32.00 -4.17
CA ILE A 129 -1.55 -32.12 -5.19
C ILE A 129 -1.03 -32.68 -6.51
N TYR A 130 0.11 -32.16 -7.00
CA TYR A 130 0.74 -32.63 -8.23
C TYR A 130 1.77 -33.75 -8.01
N GLY A 131 1.95 -34.18 -6.75
CA GLY A 131 2.89 -35.22 -6.36
C GLY A 131 2.21 -36.43 -5.70
N PRO A 132 2.53 -36.75 -4.43
CA PRO A 132 2.10 -37.98 -3.76
C PRO A 132 0.61 -38.02 -3.36
N ARG A 133 -0.06 -36.86 -3.28
CA ARG A 133 -1.47 -36.68 -2.90
C ARG A 133 -1.81 -37.30 -1.54
N THR A 134 -0.93 -37.09 -0.57
CA THR A 134 -1.11 -37.55 0.81
C THR A 134 -2.35 -36.93 1.46
N LEU A 135 -2.69 -35.67 1.14
CA LEU A 135 -3.88 -35.00 1.66
C LEU A 135 -5.17 -35.68 1.21
N LEU A 136 -5.20 -36.22 -0.02
CA LEU A 136 -6.33 -37.02 -0.50
C LEU A 136 -6.38 -38.39 0.19
N ARG A 137 -5.23 -39.07 0.31
CA ARG A 137 -5.13 -40.40 0.93
C ARG A 137 -5.53 -40.41 2.40
N HIS A 138 -5.25 -39.33 3.12
CA HIS A 138 -5.62 -39.15 4.51
C HIS A 138 -7.01 -38.52 4.71
N GLY A 139 -7.71 -38.16 3.64
CA GLY A 139 -9.05 -37.55 3.71
C GLY A 139 -9.09 -36.11 4.21
N ALA A 140 -7.94 -35.43 4.27
CA ALA A 140 -7.86 -34.01 4.63
C ALA A 140 -8.37 -33.10 3.50
N LEU A 141 -8.19 -33.53 2.24
CA LEU A 141 -8.73 -32.85 1.06
C LEU A 141 -9.68 -33.81 0.33
N PRO A 142 -10.96 -33.45 0.12
CA PRO A 142 -11.88 -34.26 -0.66
C PRO A 142 -11.39 -34.40 -2.11
N PRO A 143 -11.36 -35.61 -2.70
CA PRO A 143 -10.97 -35.80 -4.10
C PRO A 143 -11.77 -34.94 -5.07
N GLU A 144 -13.05 -34.71 -4.80
CA GLU A 144 -13.95 -33.90 -5.62
C GLU A 144 -13.45 -32.45 -5.66
N ALA A 145 -13.07 -31.88 -4.52
CA ALA A 145 -12.57 -30.50 -4.42
C ALA A 145 -11.34 -30.25 -5.30
N LEU A 146 -10.53 -31.28 -5.54
CA LEU A 146 -9.39 -31.19 -6.44
C LEU A 146 -9.78 -31.50 -7.89
N PHE A 147 -10.33 -32.69 -8.16
CA PHE A 147 -10.46 -33.21 -9.52
C PHE A 147 -11.59 -32.57 -10.33
N SER A 148 -12.56 -31.92 -9.68
CA SER A 148 -13.60 -31.14 -10.36
C SER A 148 -13.22 -29.68 -10.56
N HIS A 149 -12.11 -29.22 -9.97
CA HIS A 149 -11.72 -27.81 -10.06
C HIS A 149 -11.14 -27.51 -11.45
N SER A 150 -11.63 -26.45 -12.11
CA SER A 150 -11.21 -26.06 -13.47
C SER A 150 -9.72 -25.66 -13.54
N GLY A 151 -9.19 -25.12 -12.45
CA GLY A 151 -7.77 -24.77 -12.32
C GLY A 151 -6.82 -25.95 -12.11
N PHE A 152 -7.32 -27.19 -11.95
CA PHE A 152 -6.45 -28.35 -11.80
C PHE A 152 -5.94 -28.87 -13.15
N LEU A 153 -4.63 -28.79 -13.37
CA LEU A 153 -3.99 -29.12 -14.63
C LEU A 153 -3.42 -30.54 -14.59
N ARG A 154 -4.18 -31.53 -15.07
CA ARG A 154 -3.78 -32.95 -15.08
C ARG A 154 -2.39 -33.19 -15.72
N ALA A 155 -2.03 -32.40 -16.72
CA ALA A 155 -0.74 -32.47 -17.41
C ALA A 155 0.45 -32.09 -16.52
N CYS A 156 0.24 -31.34 -15.43
CA CYS A 156 1.29 -30.95 -14.50
C CYS A 156 1.65 -32.03 -13.47
N GLN A 157 0.98 -33.19 -13.51
CA GLN A 157 1.26 -34.27 -12.57
C GLN A 157 2.71 -34.76 -12.69
N GLY A 158 3.44 -34.75 -11.56
CA GLY A 158 4.81 -35.21 -11.48
C GLY A 158 5.86 -34.21 -11.99
N ILE A 159 5.44 -33.04 -12.49
CA ILE A 159 6.38 -31.95 -12.75
C ILE A 159 6.97 -31.50 -11.42
N ARG A 160 8.29 -31.31 -11.40
CA ARG A 160 9.02 -30.73 -10.27
C ARG A 160 9.98 -29.66 -10.75
N MET A 161 9.94 -28.52 -10.09
CA MET A 161 10.93 -27.48 -10.28
C MET A 161 12.19 -27.82 -9.48
N PRO A 162 13.39 -27.41 -9.95
CA PRO A 162 14.61 -27.51 -9.15
C PRO A 162 14.49 -26.67 -7.87
N GLY A 163 14.79 -27.26 -6.71
CA GLY A 163 14.78 -26.58 -5.41
C GLY A 163 13.60 -26.97 -4.53
N ASP A 164 13.37 -26.16 -3.50
CA ASP A 164 12.37 -26.46 -2.46
C ASP A 164 11.00 -25.79 -2.69
N HIS A 165 10.91 -24.88 -3.66
CA HIS A 165 9.72 -24.08 -3.93
C HIS A 165 9.15 -24.35 -5.33
N GLU A 166 7.97 -24.95 -5.38
CA GLU A 166 7.15 -25.03 -6.61
C GLU A 166 6.30 -23.76 -6.78
N LEU A 167 5.91 -23.13 -5.66
CA LEU A 167 5.22 -21.85 -5.66
C LEU A 167 6.25 -20.71 -5.70
N ILE A 168 6.34 -20.04 -6.84
CA ILE A 168 7.34 -18.98 -7.07
C ILE A 168 6.93 -17.64 -6.47
N LEU A 169 5.64 -17.32 -6.53
CA LEU A 169 5.13 -16.04 -6.07
C LEU A 169 3.78 -16.22 -5.36
N HIS A 170 3.67 -15.60 -4.19
CA HIS A 170 2.45 -15.54 -3.40
C HIS A 170 2.20 -14.09 -3.02
N ALA A 171 0.96 -13.63 -3.23
CA ALA A 171 0.49 -12.37 -2.71
C ALA A 171 -0.79 -12.59 -1.90
N ALA A 172 -0.96 -11.80 -0.86
CA ALA A 172 -2.14 -11.83 0.01
C ALA A 172 -2.76 -10.44 0.08
N ASP A 173 -4.06 -10.37 -0.15
CA ASP A 173 -4.83 -9.16 0.08
C ASP A 173 -5.25 -9.17 1.55
N MET A 174 -4.93 -8.11 2.30
CA MET A 174 -5.14 -8.07 3.75
C MET A 174 -5.94 -6.83 4.16
N VAL A 175 -6.70 -6.97 5.25
CA VAL A 175 -7.47 -5.88 5.85
C VAL A 175 -7.30 -5.86 7.36
N ARG A 176 -7.31 -4.66 7.94
CA ARG A 176 -7.39 -4.50 9.39
C ARG A 176 -8.83 -4.62 9.86
N ARG A 177 -9.07 -5.52 10.81
CA ARG A 177 -10.37 -5.73 11.44
C ARG A 177 -10.62 -4.69 12.53
N ARG A 178 -11.86 -4.64 13.00
CA ARG A 178 -12.31 -3.71 14.06
C ARG A 178 -11.59 -3.91 15.40
N ASP A 179 -11.08 -5.11 15.66
CA ASP A 179 -10.27 -5.41 16.85
C ASP A 179 -8.79 -5.03 16.68
N GLY A 180 -8.42 -4.43 15.55
CA GLY A 180 -7.05 -4.05 15.22
C GLY A 180 -6.22 -5.19 14.61
N SER A 181 -6.73 -6.42 14.56
CA SER A 181 -6.02 -7.56 13.97
C SER A 181 -5.99 -7.48 12.45
N MET A 182 -4.89 -7.93 11.85
CA MET A 182 -4.77 -8.07 10.40
C MET A 182 -5.33 -9.41 9.95
N CYS A 183 -6.10 -9.41 8.86
CA CYS A 183 -6.73 -10.61 8.31
C CYS A 183 -6.51 -10.70 6.80
N VAL A 184 -6.18 -11.90 6.32
CA VAL A 184 -6.12 -12.20 4.88
C VAL A 184 -7.55 -12.32 4.35
N LEU A 185 -7.82 -11.63 3.24
CA LEU A 185 -9.09 -11.68 2.50
C LEU A 185 -8.99 -12.65 1.31
N SER A 186 -7.87 -12.61 0.58
CA SER A 186 -7.65 -13.44 -0.59
C SER A 186 -6.17 -13.72 -0.81
N ASP A 187 -5.90 -14.82 -1.51
CA ASP A 187 -4.57 -15.24 -1.92
C ASP A 187 -4.46 -15.28 -3.45
N ARG A 188 -3.28 -14.92 -3.94
CA ARG A 188 -2.93 -14.98 -5.36
C ARG A 188 -1.65 -15.80 -5.50
N THR A 189 -1.77 -16.95 -6.15
CA THR A 189 -0.68 -17.94 -6.34
C THR A 189 -0.36 -18.20 -7.81
N GLN A 190 -0.90 -17.38 -8.72
CA GLN A 190 -0.67 -17.48 -10.16
C GLN A 190 0.31 -16.39 -10.61
N ALA A 191 -0.20 -15.31 -11.20
CA ALA A 191 0.55 -14.13 -11.58
C ALA A 191 -0.04 -12.90 -10.87
N PRO A 192 0.23 -12.70 -9.57
CA PRO A 192 -0.19 -11.49 -8.89
C PRO A 192 0.47 -10.28 -9.55
N SER A 193 -0.33 -9.25 -9.80
CA SER A 193 0.11 -7.95 -10.30
C SER A 193 0.46 -7.01 -9.15
N GLY A 194 1.31 -6.01 -9.42
CA GLY A 194 1.65 -4.94 -8.45
C GLY A 194 3.00 -5.09 -7.75
N ALA A 195 3.81 -6.08 -8.15
CA ALA A 195 5.21 -6.24 -7.77
C ALA A 195 6.15 -5.45 -8.70
#